data_AF-A0A0A2GTS5-F1
#
_entry.id   AF-A0A0A2GTS5-F1
#
_cell.length_a   1.000
_cell.length_b   1.000
_cell.length_c   1.000
_cell.angle_alpha   90.00
_cell.angle_beta   90.00
_cell.angle_gamma   90.00
#
_symmetry.space_group_name_H-M   'P 1'
#
loop_
_entity.id
_entity.type
_entity.pdbx_description
1 polymer ?
#
loop_
_entity_poly.entity_id
_entity_poly.type
_entity_poly.pdbx_seq_one_letter_code
_entity_poly.pdbx_strand_id
1 'polypeptide(L)'
;MMFRKIVLSAFAKAETETPGNTKTQWADHLANSLWCECKYQISRRTLLNYYNSYVDGVDEDELCPNAKMIEMLCKYLGYPNYATYLLHQASMQGVKSSKNPQAFTYTLQTENYKEEVTILVRRELVPSRNVA
;
A
#
# COMPACT_ATOMS: atom_id res chain seq x y z
N MET A 1 -7.72 1.40 -11.14
CA MET A 1 -7.41 0.06 -10.58
C MET A 1 -6.49 0.05 -9.34
N MET A 2 -5.78 1.13 -9.00
CA MET A 2 -4.65 1.09 -8.05
C MET A 2 -5.00 1.62 -6.66
N PHE A 3 -5.84 2.66 -6.58
CA PHE A 3 -6.23 3.24 -5.29
C PHE A 3 -7.13 2.31 -4.51
N ARG A 4 -8.06 1.65 -5.21
CA ARG A 4 -8.86 0.55 -4.69
C ARG A 4 -7.98 -0.51 -4.05
N LYS A 5 -6.96 -0.99 -4.77
CA LYS A 5 -6.06 -2.04 -4.28
C LYS A 5 -5.31 -1.61 -3.03
N ILE A 6 -4.84 -0.37 -2.96
CA ILE A 6 -4.14 0.17 -1.78
C ILE A 6 -5.07 0.21 -0.57
N VAL A 7 -6.26 0.79 -0.72
CA VAL A 7 -7.22 0.88 0.38
C VAL A 7 -7.64 -0.51 0.86
N LEU A 8 -8.01 -1.42 -0.05
CA LEU A 8 -8.41 -2.78 0.33
C LEU A 8 -7.25 -3.56 0.99
N SER A 9 -6.02 -3.41 0.49
CA SER A 9 -4.85 -4.06 1.10
C SER A 9 -4.55 -3.51 2.49
N ALA A 10 -4.74 -2.20 2.71
CA ALA A 10 -4.55 -1.59 4.03
C ALA A 10 -5.58 -2.13 5.03
N PHE A 11 -6.82 -2.30 4.62
CA PHE A 11 -7.85 -2.93 5.46
C PHE A 11 -7.57 -4.42 5.72
N ALA A 12 -7.11 -5.18 4.73
CA ALA A 12 -6.71 -6.57 4.93
C ALA A 12 -5.52 -6.70 5.89
N LYS A 13 -4.53 -5.79 5.80
CA LYS A 13 -3.44 -5.74 6.78
C LYS A 13 -3.98 -5.43 8.19
N ALA A 14 -4.85 -4.43 8.33
CA ALA A 14 -5.46 -4.08 9.60
C ALA A 14 -6.30 -5.23 10.20
N GLU A 15 -6.99 -6.01 9.36
CA GLU A 15 -7.69 -7.24 9.76
C GLU A 15 -6.73 -8.27 10.37
N THR A 16 -5.54 -8.44 9.79
CA THR A 16 -4.53 -9.38 10.36
C THR A 16 -3.83 -8.88 11.61
N GLU A 17 -3.75 -7.55 11.80
CA GLU A 17 -3.05 -6.92 12.92
C GLU A 17 -3.95 -6.67 14.13
N THR A 18 -5.26 -6.78 13.96
CA THR A 18 -6.23 -6.51 15.03
C THR A 18 -6.97 -7.77 15.44
N PRO A 19 -7.31 -7.92 16.73
CA PRO A 19 -8.25 -8.94 17.17
C PRO A 19 -9.71 -8.58 16.82
N GLY A 20 -9.93 -7.42 16.19
CA GLY A 20 -11.26 -6.94 15.80
C GLY A 20 -11.75 -7.64 14.54
N ASN A 21 -13.04 -7.99 14.52
CA ASN A 21 -13.66 -8.73 13.41
C ASN A 21 -14.60 -7.85 12.58
N THR A 22 -14.51 -6.52 12.73
CA THR A 22 -15.40 -5.59 12.04
C THR A 22 -14.62 -4.52 11.29
N LYS A 23 -15.15 -4.11 10.13
CA LYS A 23 -14.62 -3.01 9.31
C LYS A 23 -14.38 -1.72 10.11
N THR A 24 -15.26 -1.46 11.09
CA THR A 24 -15.14 -0.32 12.00
C THR A 24 -13.87 -0.38 12.83
N GLN A 25 -13.57 -1.54 13.43
CA GLN A 25 -12.37 -1.76 14.22
C GLN A 25 -11.10 -1.69 13.36
N TRP A 26 -11.14 -2.24 12.14
CA TRP A 26 -10.03 -2.15 11.19
C TRP A 26 -9.74 -0.70 10.80
N ALA A 27 -10.79 0.09 10.56
CA ALA A 27 -10.66 1.51 10.24
C ALA A 27 -10.15 2.33 11.43
N ASP A 28 -10.54 2.01 12.67
CA ASP A 28 -10.01 2.66 13.87
C ASP A 28 -8.52 2.35 14.07
N HIS A 29 -8.13 1.08 13.94
CA HIS A 29 -6.72 0.69 13.97
C HIS A 29 -5.90 1.41 12.91
N LEU A 30 -6.38 1.40 11.67
CA LEU A 30 -5.71 2.06 10.56
C LEU A 30 -5.54 3.57 10.80
N ALA A 31 -6.60 4.25 11.28
CA ALA A 31 -6.52 5.67 11.63
C ALA A 31 -5.48 5.92 12.74
N ASN A 32 -5.44 5.06 13.76
CA ASN A 32 -4.48 5.15 14.85
C ASN A 32 -3.04 4.90 14.37
N SER A 33 -2.79 3.87 13.55
CA SER A 33 -1.47 3.59 12.97
C SER A 33 -0.96 4.75 12.11
N LEU A 34 -1.82 5.30 11.24
CA LEU A 34 -1.48 6.45 10.40
C LEU A 34 -1.14 7.69 11.25
N TRP A 35 -1.83 7.89 12.36
CA TRP A 35 -1.50 8.96 13.29
C TRP A 35 -0.17 8.69 14.02
N CYS A 36 -0.01 7.52 14.61
CA CYS A 36 1.16 7.20 15.44
C CYS A 36 2.45 7.21 14.63
N GLU A 37 2.45 6.52 13.48
CA GLU A 37 3.63 6.27 12.64
C GLU A 37 3.90 7.38 11.63
N CYS A 38 2.83 7.92 11.02
CA CYS A 38 2.96 8.86 9.91
C CYS A 38 2.57 10.31 10.28
N LYS A 39 2.09 10.55 11.51
CA LYS A 39 1.51 11.83 11.95
C LYS A 39 0.42 12.34 11.00
N TYR A 40 -0.32 11.41 10.42
CA TYR A 40 -1.40 11.70 9.47
C TYR A 40 -2.75 11.46 10.13
N GLN A 41 -3.48 12.54 10.36
CA GLN A 41 -4.82 12.46 10.93
C GLN A 41 -5.85 12.20 9.83
N ILE A 42 -6.61 11.13 9.99
CA ILE A 42 -7.75 10.80 9.14
C ILE A 42 -8.88 10.25 10.00
N SER A 43 -10.12 10.57 9.65
CA SER A 43 -11.27 10.05 10.40
C SER A 43 -11.56 8.60 10.00
N ARG A 44 -11.99 7.79 10.98
CA ARG A 44 -12.54 6.45 10.73
C ARG A 44 -13.64 6.48 9.67
N ARG A 45 -14.52 7.48 9.72
CA ARG A 45 -15.63 7.63 8.76
C ARG A 45 -15.12 7.76 7.33
N THR A 46 -14.08 8.56 7.12
CA THR A 46 -13.46 8.72 5.80
C THR A 46 -12.91 7.40 5.27
N LEU A 47 -12.18 6.66 6.11
CA LEU A 47 -11.63 5.35 5.73
C LEU A 47 -12.72 4.34 5.35
N LEU A 48 -13.79 4.27 6.17
CA LEU A 48 -14.92 3.38 5.91
C LEU A 48 -15.66 3.74 4.61
N ASN A 49 -15.85 5.03 4.33
CA ASN A 49 -16.49 5.46 3.09
C ASN A 49 -15.72 4.94 1.87
N TYR A 50 -14.41 5.17 1.82
CA TYR A 50 -13.58 4.65 0.73
C TYR A 50 -13.64 3.13 0.64
N TYR A 51 -13.51 2.44 1.77
CA TYR A 51 -13.55 0.98 1.80
C TYR A 51 -14.87 0.43 1.27
N ASN A 52 -16.01 0.94 1.76
CA ASN A 52 -17.33 0.48 1.34
C ASN A 52 -17.56 0.76 -0.15
N SER A 53 -17.30 1.98 -0.62
CA SER A 53 -17.43 2.31 -2.04
C SER A 53 -16.60 1.37 -2.94
N TYR A 54 -15.38 1.04 -2.53
CA TYR A 54 -14.52 0.12 -3.27
C TYR A 54 -14.94 -1.35 -3.19
N VAL A 55 -15.56 -1.78 -2.09
CA VAL A 55 -16.16 -3.11 -1.99
C VAL A 55 -17.42 -3.20 -2.85
N ASP A 56 -18.23 -2.15 -2.87
CA ASP A 56 -19.49 -2.05 -3.61
C ASP A 56 -19.29 -1.85 -5.12
N GLY A 57 -18.03 -1.71 -5.57
CA GLY A 57 -17.68 -1.67 -6.99
C GLY A 57 -17.80 -0.28 -7.63
N VAL A 58 -17.80 0.79 -6.83
CA VAL A 58 -17.72 2.17 -7.36
C VAL A 58 -16.41 2.34 -8.13
N ASP A 59 -16.51 2.95 -9.31
CA ASP A 59 -15.36 3.18 -10.18
C ASP A 59 -14.38 4.21 -9.59
N GLU A 60 -13.09 3.95 -9.80
CA GLU A 60 -12.00 4.78 -9.24
C GLU A 60 -11.92 6.19 -9.84
N ASP A 61 -12.47 6.38 -11.04
CA ASP A 61 -12.52 7.69 -11.69
C ASP A 61 -13.51 8.64 -10.99
N GLU A 62 -14.47 8.08 -10.24
CA GLU A 62 -15.44 8.83 -9.44
C GLU A 62 -14.98 9.06 -8.01
N LEU A 63 -14.13 8.17 -7.47
CA LEU A 63 -13.67 8.21 -6.09
C LEU A 63 -12.15 8.06 -5.99
N CYS A 64 -11.46 9.18 -6.04
CA CYS A 64 -10.01 9.24 -5.88
C CYS A 64 -9.62 9.82 -4.51
N PRO A 65 -8.97 9.04 -3.61
CA PRO A 65 -8.41 9.57 -2.39
C PRO A 65 -7.32 10.59 -2.73
N ASN A 66 -7.18 11.62 -1.89
CA ASN A 66 -6.10 12.58 -2.09
C ASN A 66 -4.72 11.89 -2.06
N ALA A 67 -3.76 12.44 -2.80
CA ALA A 67 -2.43 11.86 -2.95
C ALA A 67 -1.72 11.64 -1.59
N LYS A 68 -1.96 12.52 -0.61
CA LYS A 68 -1.37 12.38 0.71
C LYS A 68 -1.88 11.12 1.43
N MET A 69 -3.18 10.84 1.38
CA MET A 69 -3.76 9.64 1.95
C MET A 69 -3.14 8.38 1.32
N ILE A 70 -3.03 8.35 -0.01
CA ILE A 70 -2.42 7.23 -0.74
C ILE A 70 -0.97 7.00 -0.29
N GLU A 71 -0.19 8.07 -0.20
CA GLU A 71 1.20 8.01 0.25
C GLU A 71 1.31 7.43 1.67
N MET A 72 0.44 7.86 2.60
CA MET A 72 0.47 7.36 3.98
C MET A 72 -0.03 5.91 4.08
N LEU A 73 -1.01 5.51 3.27
CA LEU A 73 -1.44 4.11 3.20
C LEU A 73 -0.34 3.21 2.62
N CYS A 74 0.43 3.68 1.64
CA CYS A 74 1.60 2.94 1.14
C CYS A 74 2.65 2.73 2.25
N LYS A 75 2.90 3.77 3.06
CA LYS A 75 3.78 3.66 4.23
C LYS A 75 3.27 2.66 5.26
N TYR A 76 1.99 2.73 5.58
CA TYR A 76 1.36 1.74 6.46
C TYR A 76 1.50 0.32 5.89
N LEU A 77 1.42 0.13 4.58
CA LEU A 77 1.65 -1.17 3.93
C LEU A 77 3.12 -1.61 3.88
N GLY A 78 4.05 -0.82 4.44
CA GLY A 78 5.49 -1.11 4.50
C GLY A 78 6.30 -0.59 3.31
N TYR A 79 5.70 0.23 2.44
CA TYR A 79 6.41 0.83 1.31
C TYR A 79 6.89 2.24 1.66
N PRO A 80 8.14 2.61 1.35
CA PRO A 80 8.64 3.97 1.62
C PRO A 80 7.79 5.10 1.03
N ASN A 81 7.18 4.86 -0.13
CA ASN A 81 6.36 5.83 -0.87
C ASN A 81 5.46 5.14 -1.91
N TYR A 82 4.59 5.89 -2.57
CA TYR A 82 3.73 5.34 -3.62
C TYR A 82 4.48 4.78 -4.82
N ALA A 83 5.62 5.38 -5.22
CA ALA A 83 6.40 4.89 -6.36
C ALA A 83 6.99 3.49 -6.12
N THR A 84 7.48 3.22 -4.91
CA THR A 84 7.96 1.89 -4.52
C THR A 84 6.84 0.86 -4.52
N TYR A 85 5.62 1.24 -4.11
CA TYR A 85 4.44 0.39 -4.26
C TYR A 85 4.16 0.07 -5.74
N LEU A 86 4.16 1.08 -6.63
CA LEU A 86 3.92 0.87 -8.06
C LEU A 86 4.94 -0.09 -8.68
N LEU A 87 6.22 0.09 -8.39
CA LEU A 87 7.29 -0.79 -8.87
C LEU A 87 7.12 -2.22 -8.35
N HIS A 88 6.76 -2.38 -7.08
CA HIS A 88 6.48 -3.70 -6.54
C HIS A 88 5.28 -4.36 -7.24
N GLN A 89 4.20 -3.64 -7.51
CA GLN A 89 3.06 -4.16 -8.26
C GLN A 89 3.42 -4.54 -9.70
N ALA A 90 4.19 -3.69 -10.39
CA ALA A 90 4.71 -3.99 -11.73
C ALA A 90 5.59 -5.24 -11.73
N SER A 91 6.42 -5.44 -10.69
CA SER A 91 7.20 -6.68 -10.54
C SER A 91 6.32 -7.92 -10.39
N MET A 92 5.14 -7.79 -9.78
CA MET A 92 4.20 -8.91 -9.58
C MET A 92 3.43 -9.24 -10.86
N GLN A 93 3.15 -8.24 -11.69
CA GLN A 93 2.58 -8.43 -13.02
C GLN A 93 3.68 -8.81 -14.03
N GLY A 94 4.15 -10.05 -13.99
CA GLY A 94 4.98 -10.57 -15.10
C GLY A 94 5.98 -11.67 -14.81
N VAL A 95 6.20 -12.14 -13.57
CA VAL A 95 7.30 -13.09 -13.31
C VAL A 95 6.92 -14.25 -12.38
N LYS A 96 6.97 -15.47 -12.94
CA LYS A 96 7.16 -16.73 -12.21
C LYS A 96 8.51 -16.65 -11.50
N SER A 97 8.51 -16.72 -10.17
CA SER A 97 9.67 -16.82 -9.27
C SER A 97 11.04 -16.82 -9.95
N SER A 98 11.74 -15.68 -9.95
CA SER A 98 13.13 -15.57 -10.41
C SER A 98 14.04 -15.40 -9.20
N LYS A 99 15.10 -16.23 -9.11
CA LYS A 99 16.15 -16.12 -8.08
C LYS A 99 16.99 -14.84 -8.22
N ASN A 100 16.90 -14.15 -9.36
CA ASN A 100 17.70 -12.95 -9.62
C ASN A 100 16.94 -11.68 -9.20
N PRO A 101 17.62 -10.72 -8.53
CA PRO A 101 17.03 -9.43 -8.20
C PRO A 101 16.53 -8.74 -9.46
N GLN A 102 15.30 -8.24 -9.43
CA GLN A 102 14.81 -7.32 -10.44
C GLN A 102 15.25 -5.91 -10.08
N ALA A 103 15.96 -5.26 -10.98
CA ALA A 103 16.33 -3.86 -10.87
C ALA A 103 15.31 -3.00 -11.62
N PHE A 104 14.80 -1.96 -10.95
CA PHE A 104 13.96 -0.95 -11.55
C PHE A 104 14.65 0.40 -11.40
N THR A 105 14.90 1.06 -12.52
CA THR A 105 15.57 2.36 -12.54
C THR A 105 14.60 3.42 -13.00
N TYR A 106 14.53 4.53 -12.28
CA TYR A 106 13.81 5.72 -12.70
C TYR A 106 14.69 6.96 -12.53
N THR A 107 14.53 7.91 -13.44
CA THR A 107 15.24 9.19 -13.39
C THR A 107 14.33 10.29 -12.88
N LEU A 108 14.80 11.01 -11.86
CA LEU A 108 14.21 12.25 -11.40
C LEU A 108 14.96 13.40 -12.08
N GLN A 109 14.23 14.31 -12.70
CA GLN A 109 14.80 15.48 -13.33
C GLN A 109 14.23 16.73 -12.66
N THR A 110 15.13 17.55 -12.12
CA THR A 110 14.84 18.89 -11.60
C THR A 110 15.50 19.92 -12.52
N GLU A 111 15.29 21.21 -12.26
CA GLU A 111 15.92 22.29 -13.02
C GLU A 111 17.46 22.24 -12.95
N ASN A 112 18.01 21.69 -11.86
CA ASN A 112 19.44 21.74 -11.57
C ASN A 112 20.14 20.36 -11.57
N TYR A 113 19.38 19.27 -11.43
CA TYR A 113 19.95 17.92 -11.27
C TYR A 113 19.13 16.86 -12.00
N LYS A 114 19.84 15.85 -12.51
CA LYS A 114 19.29 14.57 -12.94
C LYS A 114 19.77 13.50 -11.97
N GLU A 115 18.84 12.88 -11.26
CA GLU A 115 19.11 11.79 -10.33
C GLU A 115 18.62 10.48 -10.95
N GLU A 116 19.40 9.42 -10.79
CA GLU A 116 19.02 8.07 -11.22
C GLU A 116 18.86 7.21 -9.99
N VAL A 117 17.65 6.69 -9.77
CA VAL A 117 17.32 5.88 -8.61
C VAL A 117 17.05 4.46 -9.06
N THR A 118 17.80 3.51 -8.53
CA THR A 118 17.63 2.08 -8.80
C THR A 118 17.11 1.36 -7.56
N ILE A 119 16.01 0.64 -7.70
CA ILE A 119 15.43 -0.21 -6.67
C ILE A 119 15.67 -1.67 -7.05
N LEU A 120 16.27 -2.43 -6.14
CA LEU A 120 16.51 -3.87 -6.27
C LEU A 120 15.45 -4.65 -5.48
N VAL A 121 14.64 -5.44 -6.17
CA VAL A 121 13.63 -6.32 -5.57
C VAL A 121 14.12 -7.76 -5.62
N ARG A 122 14.32 -8.38 -4.45
CA ARG A 122 14.59 -9.83 -4.30
C ARG A 122 13.38 -10.52 -3.73
N ARG A 123 13.05 -11.70 -4.28
CA ARG A 123 11.99 -12.57 -3.74
C ARG A 123 12.61 -13.83 -3.19
N GLU A 124 12.36 -14.08 -1.91
CA GLU A 124 12.71 -15.33 -1.26
C GLU A 124 11.42 -16.03 -0.85
N LEU A 125 11.35 -17.34 -1.10
CA LEU A 125 10.23 -18.14 -0.64
C LEU A 125 10.40 -18.32 0.87
N VAL A 126 9.55 -17.65 1.67
CA VAL A 126 9.54 -17.89 3.12
C VAL A 126 8.87 -19.25 3.36
N PRO A 127 9.57 -20.25 3.92
CA PRO A 127 8.96 -21.53 4.21
C PRO A 127 7.86 -21.34 5.24
N SER A 128 6.70 -21.97 4.99
CA SER A 128 5.57 -22.00 5.91
C SER A 128 6.05 -22.40 7.30
N ARG A 129 5.77 -21.59 8.33
CA ARG A 129 5.94 -22.04 9.71
C ARG A 129 4.98 -23.22 9.92
N ASN A 130 5.52 -24.44 9.95
CA ASN A 130 4.80 -25.58 10.48
C ASN A 130 4.54 -25.27 11.95
N VAL A 131 3.30 -24.92 12.27
CA VAL A 131 2.82 -24.88 13.65
C VAL A 131 2.65 -26.35 14.04
N ALA A 132 3.65 -26.87 14.74
CA ALA A 132 3.61 -28.20 15.37
C ALA A 132 2.71 -28.18 16.61
#